data_AF-A0A956AWG7-F1
#
_entry.id   AF-A0A956AWG7-F1
#
_cell.length_a   1.000
_cell.length_b   1.000
_cell.length_c   1.000
_cell.angle_alpha   90.00
_cell.angle_beta   90.00
_cell.angle_gamma   90.00
#
_symmetry.space_group_name_H-M   'P 1'
#
loop_
_entity.id
_entity.type
_entity.pdbx_description
1 polymer ?
#
loop_
_entity_poly.entity_id
_entity_poly.type
_entity_poly.pdbx_seq_one_letter_code
_entity_poly.pdbx_strand_id
1 'polypeptide(L)'
;MKPLRLDPSALFDLAEAALVAGLDRDTLLLGLPPLFRAALPRKPAPVDQVLSDLDRLNTTPALRGFPGHPLMAWLHNAERATHDAEAQATFARARRTLMGQLATAPAEVVDQVAHSQSQGLSRGQRGLFLSYGTPDRAAVDPLYDALRARLPADVPIFQDHRSIKPGTKWFDVLYEALGRASLVAAWVTPRFLAANYCKWELGVAAGRGARLVPIFPEGTALADVPAYITQSQGLRPTDPPDYGALAEALAG
;
A
#
# COMPACT_ATOMS: atom_id res chain seq x y z
N MET A 1 -18.62 1.30 12.11
CA MET A 1 -18.07 0.78 10.84
C MET A 1 -18.66 -0.60 10.57
N LYS A 2 -19.20 -0.83 9.37
CA LYS A 2 -19.53 -2.19 8.93
C LYS A 2 -18.20 -2.94 8.73
N PRO A 3 -18.00 -4.11 9.34
CA PRO A 3 -16.73 -4.83 9.22
C PRO A 3 -16.51 -5.26 7.77
N LEU A 4 -15.27 -5.21 7.30
CA LEU A 4 -14.88 -5.71 5.98
C LEU A 4 -15.11 -7.22 5.96
N ARG A 5 -16.12 -7.69 5.24
CA ARG A 5 -16.54 -9.09 5.30
C ARG A 5 -17.02 -9.59 3.95
N LEU A 6 -16.48 -10.74 3.55
CA LEU A 6 -17.10 -11.59 2.56
C LEU A 6 -18.28 -12.34 3.19
N ASP A 7 -19.30 -12.62 2.37
CA ASP A 7 -20.40 -13.50 2.75
C ASP A 7 -19.92 -14.96 2.92
N PRO A 8 -20.65 -15.80 3.69
CA PRO A 8 -20.25 -17.18 3.92
C PRO A 8 -20.08 -18.01 2.64
N SER A 9 -20.95 -17.84 1.64
CA SER A 9 -20.83 -18.55 0.35
C SER A 9 -19.50 -18.25 -0.34
N ALA A 10 -19.07 -16.99 -0.38
CA ALA A 10 -17.78 -16.61 -0.93
C ALA A 10 -16.60 -17.26 -0.18
N LEU A 11 -16.71 -17.53 1.12
CA LEU A 11 -15.66 -18.25 1.86
C LEU A 11 -15.58 -19.72 1.45
N PHE A 12 -16.72 -20.36 1.15
CA PHE A 12 -16.74 -21.73 0.62
C PHE A 12 -16.09 -21.80 -0.77
N ASP A 13 -16.46 -20.88 -1.68
CA ASP A 13 -15.86 -20.82 -3.01
C ASP A 13 -14.34 -20.61 -2.94
N LEU A 14 -13.86 -19.78 -2.02
CA LEU A 14 -12.42 -19.54 -1.81
C LEU A 14 -11.69 -20.76 -1.25
N ALA A 15 -12.33 -21.49 -0.33
CA ALA A 15 -11.75 -22.70 0.23
C ALA A 15 -11.65 -23.80 -0.83
N GLU A 16 -12.71 -24.00 -1.62
CA GLU A 16 -12.72 -24.94 -2.75
C GLU A 16 -11.64 -24.58 -3.77
N ALA A 17 -11.57 -23.32 -4.21
CA ALA A 17 -10.55 -22.84 -5.14
C ALA A 17 -9.12 -23.07 -4.63
N ALA A 18 -8.86 -22.85 -3.33
CA ALA A 18 -7.53 -23.09 -2.76
C ALA A 18 -7.15 -24.57 -2.70
N LEU A 19 -8.12 -25.45 -2.43
CA LEU A 19 -7.90 -26.90 -2.39
C LEU A 19 -7.69 -27.47 -3.79
N VAL A 20 -8.51 -27.06 -4.76
CA VAL A 20 -8.39 -27.48 -6.17
C VAL A 20 -7.05 -27.03 -6.75
N ALA A 21 -6.62 -25.80 -6.44
CA ALA A 21 -5.31 -25.28 -6.83
C ALA A 21 -4.13 -25.88 -6.05
N GLY A 22 -4.38 -26.76 -5.07
CA GLY A 22 -3.33 -27.43 -4.29
C GLY A 22 -2.49 -26.48 -3.44
N LEU A 23 -3.05 -25.35 -3.00
CA LEU A 23 -2.31 -24.33 -2.27
C LEU A 23 -2.02 -24.76 -0.83
N ASP A 24 -0.75 -24.66 -0.43
CA ASP A 24 -0.36 -24.97 0.93
C ASP A 24 -0.66 -23.81 1.91
N ARG A 25 -0.97 -24.19 3.15
CA ARG A 25 -1.36 -23.25 4.19
C ARG A 25 -0.27 -22.23 4.53
N ASP A 26 1.00 -22.61 4.47
CA ASP A 26 2.10 -21.72 4.86
C ASP A 26 2.31 -20.63 3.81
N THR A 27 2.19 -20.97 2.53
CA THR A 27 2.13 -20.02 1.41
C THR A 27 0.95 -19.07 1.55
N LEU A 28 -0.24 -19.59 1.84
CA LEU A 28 -1.44 -18.77 2.00
C LEU A 28 -1.31 -17.77 3.17
N LEU A 29 -0.66 -18.15 4.26
CA LEU A 29 -0.47 -17.31 5.44
C LEU A 29 0.84 -16.50 5.41
N LEU A 30 1.58 -16.52 4.30
CA LEU A 30 2.86 -15.82 4.18
C LEU A 30 2.68 -14.32 4.48
N GLY A 31 3.60 -13.79 5.30
CA GLY A 31 3.58 -12.37 5.70
C GLY A 31 2.66 -12.05 6.89
N LEU A 32 1.77 -12.95 7.32
CA LEU A 32 0.98 -12.75 8.53
C LEU A 32 1.86 -12.83 9.80
N PRO A 33 1.56 -12.05 10.86
CA PRO A 33 2.38 -12.03 12.07
C PRO A 33 2.49 -13.43 12.69
N PRO A 34 3.69 -13.89 13.11
CA PRO A 34 3.88 -15.23 13.66
C PRO A 34 2.95 -15.56 14.84
N LEU A 35 2.76 -14.61 15.76
CA LEU A 35 1.85 -14.78 16.90
C LEU A 35 0.38 -14.93 16.46
N PHE A 36 -0.02 -14.23 15.40
CA PHE A 36 -1.36 -14.36 14.84
C PHE A 36 -1.55 -15.72 14.17
N ARG A 37 -0.56 -16.16 13.37
CA ARG A 37 -0.58 -17.50 12.73
C ARG A 37 -0.63 -18.63 13.75
N ALA A 38 0.11 -18.50 14.85
CA ALA A 38 0.11 -19.47 15.95
C ALA A 38 -1.24 -19.55 16.68
N ALA A 39 -2.01 -18.46 16.69
CA ALA A 39 -3.34 -18.39 17.30
C ALA A 39 -4.47 -18.89 16.38
N LEU A 40 -4.19 -19.21 15.11
CA LEU A 40 -5.19 -19.76 14.19
C LEU A 40 -5.55 -21.21 14.60
N PRO A 41 -6.85 -21.58 14.62
CA PRO A 41 -7.26 -22.93 14.94
C PRO A 41 -6.62 -23.98 14.02
N ARG A 42 -6.31 -25.15 14.57
CA ARG A 42 -5.88 -26.32 13.80
C ARG A 42 -7.05 -27.28 13.61
N LYS A 43 -7.26 -27.74 12.38
CA LYS A 43 -8.29 -28.70 11.99
C LYS A 43 -7.66 -29.90 11.29
N PRO A 44 -8.22 -31.12 11.47
CA PRO A 44 -7.64 -32.34 10.91
C PRO A 44 -7.87 -32.47 9.40
N ALA A 45 -9.00 -32.00 8.88
CA ALA A 45 -9.30 -32.03 7.45
C ALA A 45 -8.79 -30.76 6.75
N PRO A 46 -8.18 -30.86 5.55
CA PRO A 46 -7.71 -29.69 4.80
C PRO A 46 -8.80 -28.66 4.51
N VAL A 47 -10.00 -29.11 4.12
CA VAL A 47 -11.14 -28.22 3.85
C VAL A 47 -11.59 -27.46 5.09
N ASP A 48 -11.70 -28.14 6.23
CA ASP A 48 -12.06 -27.52 7.49
C ASP A 48 -10.97 -26.54 7.95
N GLN A 49 -9.70 -26.83 7.67
CA GLN A 49 -8.57 -25.97 8.01
C GLN A 49 -8.62 -24.65 7.22
N VAL A 50 -8.82 -24.71 5.90
CA VAL A 50 -8.88 -23.52 5.05
C VAL A 50 -10.11 -22.68 5.38
N LEU A 51 -11.28 -23.31 5.57
CA LEU A 51 -12.49 -22.61 6.00
C LEU A 51 -12.33 -21.95 7.38
N SER A 52 -11.72 -22.66 8.33
CA SER A 52 -11.46 -22.11 9.67
C SER A 52 -10.49 -20.94 9.64
N ASP A 53 -9.47 -20.97 8.78
CA ASP A 53 -8.55 -19.85 8.60
C ASP A 53 -9.28 -18.67 7.94
N LEU A 54 -10.02 -18.91 6.85
CA LEU A 54 -10.79 -17.87 6.14
C LEU A 54 -11.82 -17.19 7.04
N ASP A 55 -12.61 -17.94 7.82
CA ASP A 55 -13.56 -17.39 8.78
C ASP A 55 -12.85 -16.50 9.81
N ARG A 56 -11.74 -16.99 10.36
CA ARG A 56 -10.94 -16.23 11.33
C ARG A 56 -10.37 -14.96 10.70
N LEU A 57 -9.82 -15.03 9.49
CA LEU A 57 -9.27 -13.89 8.77
C LEU A 57 -10.35 -12.88 8.34
N ASN A 58 -11.55 -13.34 8.00
CA ASN A 58 -12.71 -12.52 7.59
C ASN A 58 -13.35 -11.80 8.78
N THR A 59 -13.26 -12.36 9.98
CA THR A 59 -13.80 -11.76 11.20
C THR A 59 -12.79 -10.94 12.00
N THR A 60 -11.49 -11.12 11.71
CA THR A 60 -10.40 -10.41 12.37
C THR A 60 -10.27 -8.99 11.82
N PRO A 61 -10.39 -7.93 12.65
CA PRO A 61 -10.08 -6.56 12.23
C PRO A 61 -8.64 -6.41 11.74
N ALA A 62 -8.32 -5.27 11.12
CA ALA A 62 -6.92 -4.94 10.84
C ALA A 62 -6.07 -5.11 12.11
N LEU A 63 -5.03 -5.94 12.04
CA LEU A 63 -4.17 -6.21 13.18
C LEU A 63 -3.27 -5.00 13.43
N ARG A 64 -3.10 -4.62 14.71
CA ARG A 64 -2.20 -3.52 15.08
C ARG A 64 -0.77 -3.87 14.64
N GLY A 65 -0.13 -2.99 13.87
CA GLY A 65 1.22 -3.22 13.35
C GLY A 65 1.30 -4.27 12.24
N PHE A 66 0.18 -4.56 11.57
CA PHE A 66 0.14 -5.39 10.37
C PHE A 66 -0.35 -4.56 9.17
N PRO A 67 0.32 -4.63 8.01
CA PRO A 67 0.12 -3.77 6.82
C PRO A 67 -1.27 -3.74 6.17
N GLY A 68 -2.21 -4.61 6.56
CA GLY A 68 -3.49 -4.71 5.89
C GLY A 68 -4.50 -5.56 6.63
N HIS A 69 -5.60 -5.88 5.96
CA HIS A 69 -6.54 -6.87 6.50
C HIS A 69 -5.93 -8.27 6.34
N PRO A 70 -5.91 -9.14 7.37
CA PRO A 70 -5.34 -10.49 7.25
C PRO A 70 -5.92 -11.29 6.06
N LEU A 71 -7.22 -11.15 5.82
CA LEU A 71 -7.89 -11.74 4.65
C LEU A 71 -7.36 -11.20 3.30
N MET A 72 -7.00 -9.92 3.21
CA MET A 72 -6.44 -9.33 1.98
C MET A 72 -5.05 -9.90 1.66
N ALA A 73 -4.22 -10.11 2.68
CA ALA A 73 -2.92 -10.74 2.51
C ALA A 73 -3.06 -12.20 2.06
N TRP A 74 -3.98 -12.95 2.66
CA TRP A 74 -4.30 -14.31 2.25
C TRP A 74 -4.73 -14.38 0.78
N LEU A 75 -5.65 -13.52 0.36
CA LEU A 75 -6.13 -13.46 -1.04
C LEU A 75 -5.02 -13.10 -2.03
N HIS A 76 -4.12 -12.20 -1.64
CA HIS A 76 -2.98 -11.84 -2.47
C HIS A 76 -2.00 -13.00 -2.66
N ASN A 77 -1.72 -13.75 -1.59
CA ASN A 77 -0.87 -14.93 -1.65
C ASN A 77 -1.51 -16.02 -2.51
N ALA A 78 -2.80 -16.29 -2.33
CA ALA A 78 -3.53 -17.30 -3.08
C ALA A 78 -3.52 -17.02 -4.59
N GLU A 79 -3.77 -15.77 -4.99
CA GLU A 79 -3.77 -15.34 -6.39
C GLU A 79 -2.39 -15.47 -7.06
N ARG A 80 -1.30 -15.30 -6.30
CA ARG A 80 0.07 -15.41 -6.83
C ARG A 80 0.59 -16.84 -6.87
N ALA A 81 0.11 -17.68 -5.96
CA ALA A 81 0.57 -19.06 -5.82
C ALA A 81 -0.16 -20.03 -6.76
N THR A 82 -1.39 -19.68 -7.18
CA THR A 82 -2.15 -20.53 -8.10
C THR A 82 -1.68 -20.40 -9.56
N HIS A 83 -1.69 -21.52 -10.27
CA HIS A 83 -1.60 -21.58 -11.72
C HIS A 83 -2.95 -21.92 -12.39
N ASP A 84 -3.97 -22.21 -11.58
CA ASP A 84 -5.32 -22.46 -12.06
C ASP A 84 -6.04 -21.12 -12.29
N ALA A 85 -6.51 -20.93 -13.53
CA ALA A 85 -7.11 -19.67 -13.97
C ALA A 85 -8.47 -19.38 -13.31
N GLU A 86 -9.25 -20.43 -13.01
CA GLU A 86 -10.55 -20.29 -12.37
C GLU A 86 -10.41 -19.93 -10.88
N ALA A 87 -9.48 -20.58 -10.19
CA ALA A 87 -9.10 -20.24 -8.82
C ALA A 87 -8.54 -18.81 -8.76
N GLN A 88 -7.67 -18.42 -9.70
CA GLN A 88 -7.11 -17.07 -9.77
C GLN A 88 -8.20 -16.01 -9.95
N ALA A 89 -9.16 -16.24 -10.85
CA ALA A 89 -10.29 -15.35 -11.06
C ALA A 89 -11.16 -15.22 -9.80
N THR A 90 -11.35 -16.33 -9.06
CA THR A 90 -12.10 -16.37 -7.81
C THR A 90 -11.42 -15.55 -6.71
N PHE A 91 -10.10 -15.70 -6.50
CA PHE A 91 -9.34 -14.89 -5.55
C PHE A 91 -9.37 -13.39 -5.92
N ALA A 92 -9.16 -13.07 -7.20
CA ALA A 92 -9.17 -11.69 -7.68
C ALA A 92 -10.55 -11.01 -7.55
N ARG A 93 -11.64 -11.77 -7.74
CA ARG A 93 -13.01 -11.29 -7.54
C ARG A 93 -13.26 -10.96 -6.06
N ALA A 94 -12.92 -11.88 -5.15
CA ALA A 94 -13.06 -11.65 -3.71
C ALA A 94 -12.24 -10.44 -3.22
N ARG A 95 -11.00 -10.28 -3.71
CA ARG A 95 -10.14 -9.14 -3.38
C ARG A 95 -10.74 -7.82 -3.86
N ARG A 96 -11.30 -7.76 -5.07
CA ARG A 96 -12.02 -6.57 -5.58
C ARG A 96 -13.24 -6.22 -4.75
N THR A 97 -14.01 -7.21 -4.31
CA THR A 97 -15.17 -6.99 -3.43
C THR A 97 -14.76 -6.33 -2.11
N LEU A 98 -13.71 -6.84 -1.46
CA LEU A 98 -13.18 -6.26 -0.21
C LEU A 98 -12.62 -4.85 -0.43
N MET A 99 -11.94 -4.60 -1.55
CA MET A 99 -11.48 -3.25 -1.91
C MET A 99 -12.65 -2.28 -2.14
N GLY A 100 -13.74 -2.72 -2.77
CA GLY A 100 -14.96 -1.93 -2.92
C GLY A 100 -15.58 -1.58 -1.57
N GLN A 101 -15.65 -2.54 -0.65
CA GLN A 101 -16.14 -2.31 0.72
C GLN A 101 -15.27 -1.28 1.48
N LEU A 102 -13.94 -1.33 1.32
CA LEU A 102 -13.01 -0.33 1.87
C LEU A 102 -13.28 1.07 1.30
N ALA A 103 -13.59 1.17 0.01
CA ALA A 103 -13.84 2.44 -0.67
C ALA A 103 -15.22 3.04 -0.36
N THR A 104 -16.22 2.21 -0.01
CA THR A 104 -17.60 2.64 0.32
C THR A 104 -17.85 2.93 1.80
N ALA A 105 -16.82 2.89 2.65
CA ALA A 105 -16.96 3.29 4.05
C ALA A 105 -17.36 4.78 4.13
N PRO A 106 -18.46 5.14 4.85
CA PRO A 106 -18.99 6.50 4.79
C PRO A 106 -17.95 7.53 5.26
N ALA A 107 -17.86 8.62 4.50
CA ALA A 107 -16.98 9.78 4.72
C ALA A 107 -17.14 10.42 6.12
N GLU A 108 -18.21 10.13 6.85
CA GLU A 108 -18.51 10.68 8.18
C GLU A 108 -17.59 10.15 9.30
N VAL A 109 -16.94 9.00 9.12
CA VAL A 109 -16.02 8.44 10.14
C VAL A 109 -14.61 9.05 10.05
N VAL A 110 -14.26 9.61 8.88
CA VAL A 110 -12.94 10.24 8.66
C VAL A 110 -12.80 11.49 9.52
N ASP A 111 -13.88 12.25 9.74
CA ASP A 111 -13.85 13.48 10.54
C ASP A 111 -13.64 13.23 12.05
N GLN A 112 -14.20 12.15 12.62
CA GLN A 112 -14.11 11.89 14.07
C GLN A 112 -12.77 11.24 14.47
N VAL A 113 -12.18 10.41 13.60
CA VAL A 113 -10.82 9.88 13.81
C VAL A 113 -9.77 10.95 13.49
N ALA A 114 -10.01 11.81 12.50
CA ALA A 114 -9.15 12.97 12.23
C ALA A 114 -9.18 13.98 13.40
N HIS A 115 -10.33 14.24 14.04
CA HIS A 115 -10.42 15.15 15.19
C HIS A 115 -9.76 14.62 16.47
N SER A 116 -9.71 13.30 16.64
CA SER A 116 -9.10 12.68 17.83
C SER A 116 -7.58 12.51 17.71
N GLN A 117 -7.01 12.59 16.50
CA GLN A 117 -5.57 12.49 16.25
C GLN A 117 -4.93 13.81 15.76
N SER A 118 -5.73 14.83 15.44
CA SER A 118 -5.27 16.20 15.17
C SER A 118 -4.90 17.00 16.42
N GLN A 119 -5.25 16.50 17.61
CA GLN A 119 -4.91 17.14 18.89
C GLN A 119 -3.46 16.87 19.36
N GLY A 120 -2.62 16.19 18.55
CA GLY A 120 -1.25 15.83 18.94
C GLY A 120 -0.13 16.19 17.95
N LEU A 121 -0.41 16.84 16.82
CA LEU A 121 0.61 17.22 15.84
C LEU A 121 0.57 18.73 15.63
N SER A 122 1.46 19.42 16.35
CA SER A 122 1.75 20.82 16.10
C SER A 122 2.08 21.03 14.62
N ARG A 123 1.53 22.08 14.01
CA ARG A 123 1.98 22.66 12.74
C ARG A 123 3.51 22.80 12.81
N GLY A 124 4.28 21.88 12.20
CA GLY A 124 5.73 21.91 12.41
C GLY A 124 6.57 20.90 11.63
N GLN A 125 6.33 19.59 11.72
CA GLN A 125 7.23 18.63 11.08
C GLN A 125 6.86 18.36 9.63
N ARG A 126 7.53 19.09 8.73
CA ARG A 126 7.45 18.90 7.28
C ARG A 126 8.25 17.66 6.89
N GLY A 127 7.61 16.49 6.77
CA GLY A 127 8.26 15.30 6.22
C GLY A 127 8.00 15.15 4.72
N LEU A 128 9.00 14.68 3.97
CA LEU A 128 8.88 14.38 2.54
C LEU A 128 9.01 12.88 2.29
N PHE A 129 8.12 12.31 1.49
CA PHE A 129 8.20 10.93 1.02
C PHE A 129 8.44 10.89 -0.49
N LEU A 130 9.50 10.22 -0.94
CA LEU A 130 9.77 9.94 -2.36
C LEU A 130 9.25 8.54 -2.72
N SER A 131 8.12 8.49 -3.43
CA SER A 131 7.54 7.24 -3.96
C SER A 131 7.99 7.04 -5.40
N TYR A 132 8.51 5.85 -5.72
CA TYR A 132 8.99 5.50 -7.06
C TYR A 132 9.01 3.98 -7.24
N GLY A 133 9.02 3.50 -8.49
CA GLY A 133 9.20 2.07 -8.77
C GLY A 133 10.68 1.69 -8.62
N THR A 134 11.00 0.51 -8.07
CA THR A 134 12.39 0.05 -7.91
C THR A 134 13.28 0.20 -9.16
N PRO A 135 12.79 -0.07 -10.39
CA PRO A 135 13.58 0.13 -11.62
C PRO A 135 13.98 1.59 -11.89
N ASP A 136 13.28 2.56 -11.30
CA ASP A 136 13.48 3.99 -11.54
C ASP A 136 14.45 4.61 -10.52
N ARG A 137 15.05 3.81 -9.63
CA ARG A 137 15.98 4.28 -8.57
C ARG A 137 17.06 5.21 -9.10
N ALA A 138 17.75 4.80 -10.16
CA ALA A 138 18.85 5.56 -10.73
C ALA A 138 18.42 6.97 -11.21
N ALA A 139 17.15 7.13 -11.61
CA ALA A 139 16.60 8.43 -12.01
C ALA A 139 16.11 9.26 -10.82
N VAL A 140 15.78 8.65 -9.68
CA VAL A 140 15.22 9.34 -8.50
C VAL A 140 16.31 9.72 -7.48
N ASP A 141 17.41 8.98 -7.42
CA ASP A 141 18.52 9.27 -6.51
C ASP A 141 19.08 10.69 -6.61
N PRO A 142 19.30 11.26 -7.81
CA PRO A 142 19.74 12.66 -7.93
C PRO A 142 18.72 13.66 -7.38
N LEU A 143 17.42 13.34 -7.44
CA LEU A 143 16.37 14.18 -6.84
C LEU A 143 16.45 14.15 -5.31
N TYR A 144 16.70 12.98 -4.71
CA TYR A 144 16.94 12.88 -3.26
C TYR A 144 18.13 13.75 -2.85
N ASP A 145 19.24 13.67 -3.59
CA ASP A 145 20.46 14.42 -3.28
C ASP A 145 20.22 15.94 -3.41
N ALA A 146 19.50 16.37 -4.45
CA ALA A 146 19.09 17.76 -4.62
C ALA A 146 18.16 18.26 -3.50
N LEU A 147 17.19 17.45 -3.07
CA LEU A 147 16.31 17.79 -1.94
C LEU A 147 17.09 17.89 -0.63
N ARG A 148 18.01 16.96 -0.36
CA ARG A 148 18.84 16.94 0.85
C ARG A 148 19.78 18.14 0.93
N ALA A 149 20.32 18.59 -0.21
CA ALA A 149 21.16 19.78 -0.30
C ALA A 149 20.39 21.10 -0.04
N ARG A 150 19.09 21.13 -0.36
CA ARG A 150 18.24 22.34 -0.22
C ARG A 150 17.49 22.42 1.10
N LEU A 151 17.03 21.29 1.63
CA LEU A 151 16.21 21.25 2.83
C LEU A 151 17.08 21.32 4.11
N PRO A 152 16.58 21.93 5.20
CA PRO A 152 17.22 21.89 6.52
C PRO A 152 17.51 20.46 7.02
N ALA A 153 18.61 20.26 7.75
CA ALA A 153 19.09 18.94 8.21
C ALA A 153 18.01 18.10 8.94
N ASP A 154 17.14 18.79 9.68
CA ASP A 154 16.07 18.25 10.50
C ASP A 154 14.79 17.90 9.73
N VAL A 155 14.67 18.27 8.45
CA VAL A 155 13.58 17.85 7.58
C VAL A 155 13.81 16.39 7.15
N PRO A 156 12.94 15.44 7.54
CA PRO A 156 13.09 14.05 7.15
C PRO A 156 12.66 13.85 5.69
N ILE A 157 13.55 13.25 4.91
CA ILE A 157 13.28 12.80 3.54
C ILE A 157 13.32 11.28 3.55
N PHE A 158 12.23 10.66 3.16
CA PHE A 158 12.12 9.20 3.08
C PHE A 158 12.32 8.71 1.65
N GLN A 159 13.25 7.78 1.47
CA GLN A 159 13.42 6.98 0.26
C GLN A 159 13.73 5.54 0.69
N ASP A 160 12.87 4.59 0.30
CA ASP A 160 12.87 3.19 0.77
C ASP A 160 14.28 2.58 0.94
N HIS A 161 15.12 2.58 -0.09
CA HIS A 161 16.41 1.89 -0.07
C HIS A 161 17.50 2.62 0.75
N ARG A 162 17.31 3.92 1.04
CA ARG A 162 18.22 4.72 1.88
C ARG A 162 17.77 4.77 3.33
N SER A 163 16.46 4.81 3.55
CA SER A 163 15.84 5.01 4.86
C SER A 163 15.57 3.70 5.58
N ILE A 164 15.43 2.58 4.87
CA ILE A 164 15.16 1.26 5.45
C ILE A 164 16.49 0.53 5.69
N LYS A 165 16.83 0.32 6.96
CA LYS A 165 18.02 -0.45 7.32
C LYS A 165 17.79 -1.95 7.09
N PRO A 166 18.79 -2.71 6.58
CA PRO A 166 18.70 -4.16 6.52
C PRO A 166 18.31 -4.77 7.88
N GLY A 167 17.38 -5.73 7.87
CA GLY A 167 16.86 -6.36 9.10
C GLY A 167 15.72 -5.62 9.79
N THR A 168 15.33 -4.43 9.32
CA THR A 168 14.10 -3.76 9.79
C THR A 168 12.87 -4.24 9.03
N LYS A 169 11.70 -4.19 9.67
CA LYS A 169 10.43 -4.45 9.00
C LYS A 169 10.14 -3.30 8.03
N TRP A 170 10.61 -3.46 6.80
CA TRP A 170 10.63 -2.43 5.77
C TRP A 170 9.27 -1.72 5.60
N PHE A 171 8.16 -2.45 5.68
CA PHE A 171 6.81 -1.89 5.57
C PHE A 171 6.44 -0.99 6.76
N ASP A 172 6.80 -1.36 8.00
CA ASP A 172 6.48 -0.55 9.18
C ASP A 172 7.17 0.82 9.09
N VAL A 173 8.44 0.80 8.69
CA VAL A 173 9.26 1.99 8.47
C VAL A 173 8.66 2.86 7.36
N LEU A 174 8.18 2.23 6.28
CA LEU A 174 7.59 2.93 5.15
C LEU A 174 6.22 3.53 5.50
N TYR A 175 5.36 2.81 6.23
CA TYR A 175 4.05 3.33 6.65
C TYR A 175 4.18 4.45 7.69
N GLU A 176 5.13 4.33 8.62
CA GLU A 176 5.45 5.37 9.59
C GLU A 176 5.96 6.64 8.88
N ALA A 177 6.84 6.47 7.88
CA ALA A 177 7.31 7.58 7.07
C ALA A 177 6.19 8.24 6.26
N LEU A 178 5.36 7.45 5.59
CA LEU A 178 4.19 7.94 4.85
C LEU A 178 3.20 8.66 5.78
N GLY A 179 3.04 8.18 7.01
CA GLY A 179 2.16 8.77 8.01
C GLY A 179 2.67 10.05 8.66
N ARG A 180 3.98 10.32 8.57
CA ARG A 180 4.61 11.58 9.01
C ARG A 180 4.85 12.55 7.87
N ALA A 181 4.75 12.10 6.63
CA ALA A 181 4.99 12.92 5.46
C ALA A 181 3.85 13.93 5.26
N SER A 182 4.20 15.22 5.27
CA SER A 182 3.30 16.30 4.85
C SER A 182 3.26 16.43 3.32
N LEU A 183 4.30 15.96 2.63
CA LEU A 183 4.42 15.96 1.18
C LEU A 183 4.82 14.57 0.68
N VAL A 184 4.15 14.10 -0.36
CA VAL A 184 4.50 12.88 -1.08
C VAL A 184 4.80 13.25 -2.52
N ALA A 185 6.05 13.07 -2.95
CA ALA A 185 6.44 13.25 -4.34
C ALA A 185 6.51 11.87 -5.01
N ALA A 186 5.76 11.70 -6.10
CA ALA A 186 5.63 10.40 -6.77
C ALA A 186 6.26 10.44 -8.16
N TRP A 187 7.30 9.64 -8.41
CA TRP A 187 7.91 9.49 -9.72
C TRP A 187 7.09 8.53 -10.57
N VAL A 188 6.15 9.08 -11.35
CA VAL A 188 5.11 8.31 -12.04
C VAL A 188 5.62 7.90 -13.42
N THR A 189 6.04 6.64 -13.55
CA THR A 189 6.37 5.96 -14.82
C THR A 189 5.37 4.83 -15.12
N PRO A 190 5.37 4.23 -16.33
CA PRO A 190 4.59 3.01 -16.56
C PRO A 190 4.92 1.87 -15.60
N ARG A 191 6.19 1.77 -15.16
CA ARG A 191 6.64 0.76 -14.19
C ARG A 191 6.10 1.04 -12.79
N PHE A 192 6.07 2.31 -12.39
CA PHE A 192 5.40 2.75 -11.17
C PHE A 192 3.90 2.39 -11.18
N LEU A 193 3.23 2.63 -12.29
CA LEU A 193 1.80 2.33 -12.45
C LEU A 193 1.51 0.82 -12.47
N ALA A 194 2.45 -0.01 -12.93
CA ALA A 194 2.33 -1.46 -12.84
C ALA A 194 2.49 -2.01 -11.41
N ALA A 195 3.10 -1.24 -10.50
CA ALA A 195 3.31 -1.65 -9.11
C ALA A 195 2.08 -1.34 -8.24
N ASN A 196 1.34 -2.38 -7.83
CA ASN A 196 0.17 -2.27 -6.95
C ASN A 196 0.47 -1.60 -5.60
N TYR A 197 1.72 -1.70 -5.12
CA TYR A 197 2.18 -1.09 -3.88
C TYR A 197 2.22 0.44 -3.96
N CYS A 198 2.80 0.98 -5.03
CA CYS A 198 2.90 2.41 -5.27
C CYS A 198 1.52 3.06 -5.39
N LYS A 199 0.54 2.39 -6.02
CA LYS A 199 -0.85 2.88 -6.10
C LYS A 199 -1.51 3.01 -4.72
N TRP A 200 -1.23 2.05 -3.83
CA TRP A 200 -1.74 2.05 -2.46
C TRP A 200 -1.15 3.18 -1.62
N GLU A 201 0.16 3.41 -1.69
CA GLU A 201 0.84 4.52 -0.99
C GLU A 201 0.21 5.88 -1.32
N LEU A 202 -0.06 6.12 -2.61
CA LEU A 202 -0.66 7.37 -3.06
C LEU A 202 -2.11 7.53 -2.58
N GLY A 203 -2.88 6.44 -2.54
CA GLY A 203 -4.23 6.45 -1.97
C GLY A 203 -4.24 6.76 -0.47
N VAL A 204 -3.30 6.19 0.29
CA VAL A 204 -3.14 6.46 1.72
C VAL A 204 -2.70 7.91 1.97
N ALA A 205 -1.77 8.43 1.17
CA ALA A 205 -1.31 9.81 1.28
C ALA A 205 -2.43 10.81 0.98
N ALA A 206 -3.15 10.61 -0.13
CA ALA A 206 -4.27 11.46 -0.54
C ALA A 206 -5.41 11.45 0.50
N GLY A 207 -5.79 10.27 1.01
CA GLY A 207 -6.85 10.15 2.02
C GLY A 207 -6.52 10.79 3.37
N ARG A 208 -5.24 11.08 3.66
CA ARG A 208 -4.79 11.76 4.89
C ARG A 208 -4.58 13.26 4.72
N GLY A 209 -4.75 13.79 3.50
CA GLY A 209 -4.52 15.20 3.19
C GLY A 209 -3.05 15.57 3.07
N ALA A 210 -2.14 14.61 2.86
CA ALA A 210 -0.76 14.93 2.48
C ALA A 210 -0.75 15.60 1.10
N ARG A 211 0.13 16.58 0.90
CA ARG A 211 0.30 17.22 -0.42
C ARG A 211 0.93 16.21 -1.37
N LEU A 212 0.13 15.66 -2.27
CA LEU A 212 0.60 14.76 -3.31
C LEU A 212 1.08 15.56 -4.53
N VAL A 213 2.35 15.42 -4.89
CA VAL A 213 2.97 16.03 -6.08
C VAL A 213 3.45 14.92 -7.03
N PRO A 214 2.68 14.59 -8.08
CA PRO A 214 3.17 13.65 -9.09
C PRO A 214 4.24 14.31 -9.96
N ILE A 215 5.28 13.55 -10.29
CA ILE A 215 6.34 13.92 -11.23
C ILE A 215 6.16 12.98 -12.42
N PHE A 216 6.00 13.53 -13.61
CA PHE A 216 5.75 12.80 -14.85
C PHE A 216 6.98 12.91 -15.76
N PRO A 217 7.91 11.95 -15.70
CA PRO A 217 9.06 11.90 -16.59
C PRO A 217 8.62 11.63 -18.03
N GLU A 218 9.55 11.78 -18.97
CA GLU A 218 9.29 11.48 -20.36
C GLU A 218 8.83 10.02 -20.56
N GLY A 219 7.87 9.82 -21.46
CA GLY A 219 7.25 8.52 -21.71
C GLY A 219 6.05 8.17 -20.81
N THR A 220 5.70 9.01 -19.83
CA THR A 220 4.47 8.83 -19.05
C THR A 220 3.25 9.41 -19.77
N ALA A 221 2.39 8.52 -20.28
CA ALA A 221 1.11 8.91 -20.84
C ALA A 221 0.11 9.22 -19.70
N LEU A 222 -0.36 10.47 -19.61
CA LEU A 222 -1.35 10.86 -18.58
C LEU A 222 -2.66 10.08 -18.66
N ALA A 223 -3.02 9.56 -19.84
CA ALA A 223 -4.19 8.70 -20.02
C ALA A 223 -4.11 7.40 -19.20
N ASP A 224 -2.91 6.92 -18.90
CA ASP A 224 -2.68 5.70 -18.12
C ASP A 224 -2.60 5.97 -16.60
N VAL A 225 -2.59 7.25 -16.20
CA VAL A 225 -2.47 7.66 -14.81
C VAL A 225 -3.86 7.73 -14.17
N PRO A 226 -4.08 7.05 -13.02
CA PRO A 226 -5.34 7.14 -12.29
C PRO A 226 -5.76 8.59 -11.96
N ALA A 227 -7.07 8.86 -12.07
CA ALA A 227 -7.64 10.20 -11.94
C ALA A 227 -7.27 10.91 -10.62
N TYR A 228 -7.18 10.17 -9.51
CA TYR A 228 -6.82 10.74 -8.20
C TYR A 228 -5.37 11.26 -8.12
N ILE A 229 -4.51 10.84 -9.05
CA ILE A 229 -3.14 11.34 -9.19
C ILE A 229 -3.14 12.56 -10.13
N THR A 230 -3.89 12.50 -11.23
CA THR A 230 -3.99 13.61 -12.21
C THR A 230 -4.83 14.80 -11.71
N GLN A 231 -5.56 14.64 -10.61
CA GLN A 231 -6.28 15.74 -9.93
C GLN A 231 -5.34 16.72 -9.23
N SER A 232 -4.09 16.33 -8.96
CA SER A 232 -3.04 17.21 -8.45
C SER A 232 -2.20 17.77 -9.60
N GLN A 233 -1.81 19.05 -9.49
CA GLN A 233 -0.82 19.64 -10.40
C GLN A 233 0.50 18.88 -10.26
N GLY A 234 0.98 18.29 -11.36
CA GLY A 234 2.24 17.57 -11.40
C GLY A 234 3.40 18.37 -11.97
N LEU A 235 4.61 17.90 -11.69
CA LEU A 235 5.84 18.38 -12.30
C LEU A 235 6.17 17.55 -13.54
N ARG A 236 6.75 18.18 -14.56
CA ARG A 236 7.32 17.51 -15.73
C ARG A 236 8.80 17.88 -15.80
N PRO A 237 9.72 16.92 -15.59
CA PRO A 237 11.13 17.20 -15.77
C PRO A 237 11.46 17.48 -17.24
N THR A 238 12.52 18.25 -17.46
CA THR A 238 13.21 18.33 -18.76
C THR A 238 13.91 17.00 -19.09
N ASP A 239 14.40 16.83 -20.31
CA ASP A 239 15.35 15.78 -20.68
C ASP A 239 16.71 16.40 -21.10
N PRO A 240 17.79 16.22 -20.32
CA PRO A 240 17.85 15.51 -19.03
C PRO A 240 17.12 16.28 -17.90
N PRO A 241 16.71 15.59 -16.80
CA PRO A 241 16.00 16.24 -15.70
C PRO A 241 16.83 17.29 -14.95
N ASP A 242 16.25 18.49 -14.80
CA ASP A 242 16.76 19.48 -13.84
C ASP A 242 16.29 19.15 -12.42
N TYR A 243 17.09 18.35 -11.71
CA TYR A 243 16.82 17.97 -10.32
C TYR A 243 16.83 19.15 -9.34
N GLY A 244 17.57 20.23 -9.66
CA GLY A 244 17.61 21.44 -8.85
C GLY A 244 16.27 22.16 -8.87
N ALA A 245 15.68 22.32 -10.06
CA ALA A 245 14.36 22.92 -10.25
C ALA A 245 13.23 22.04 -9.68
N LEU A 246 13.32 20.71 -9.83
CA LEU A 246 12.35 19.79 -9.20
C LEU A 246 12.39 19.90 -7.67
N ALA A 247 13.59 19.90 -7.08
CA ALA A 247 13.75 20.03 -5.64
C ALA A 247 13.27 21.40 -5.12
N GLU A 248 13.43 22.47 -5.91
CA GLU A 248 12.86 23.78 -5.61
C GLU A 248 11.34 23.75 -5.51
N ALA A 249 10.69 23.20 -6.54
CA ALA A 249 9.24 23.13 -6.62
C ALA A 249 8.61 22.25 -5.52
N LEU A 250 9.35 21.27 -5.01
CA LEU A 250 8.94 20.40 -3.90
C LEU A 250 9.20 21.01 -2.52
N ALA A 251 10.19 21.91 -2.40
CA ALA A 251 10.53 22.54 -1.12
C ALA A 251 9.69 23.80 -0.80
N GLY A 252 9.13 24.45 -1.83
CA GLY A 252 8.20 25.58 -1.72
C GLY A 252 6.79 25.17 -1.30
#